data_AF-B4VME3-F1
#
_entry.id   AF-B4VME3-F1
#
_cell.length_a   1.000
_cell.length_b   1.000
_cell.length_c   1.000
_cell.angle_alpha   90.00
_cell.angle_beta   90.00
_cell.angle_gamma   90.00
#
_symmetry.space_group_name_H-M   'P 1'
#
loop_
_entity.id
_entity.type
_entity.pdbx_description
1 polymer ?
#
loop_
_entity_poly.entity_id
_entity_poly.type
_entity_poly.pdbx_seq_one_letter_code
_entity_poly.pdbx_strand_id
1 'polypeptide(L)'
;MQPEQLQQIKGYYLEAAEAHLQLIEQYLLHLRRTLKDPDQVNELCHATRCGIVGGANLLPISPLHIQGIHQAGLCLVDCVNLIRQQGSLKVDQRLQAFLMQVFYALKKLIDGMKEPSSLTDEQVTHIIATTESMREQLKDHLKGLIQRSRHQSSANLDTESAQETEALSIDDLQSLIDELLQDS
;
A
#
# COMPACT_ATOMS: atom_id res chain seq x y z
N MET A 1 24.81 8.92 21.22
CA MET A 1 23.97 9.92 20.54
C MET A 1 23.34 10.80 21.62
N GLN A 2 23.45 12.12 21.52
CA GLN A 2 22.84 13.03 22.50
C GLN A 2 21.31 13.06 22.32
N PRO A 3 20.52 13.14 23.40
CA PRO A 3 19.06 13.15 23.33
C PRO A 3 18.49 14.32 22.50
N GLU A 4 19.21 15.45 22.42
CA GLU A 4 18.81 16.63 21.64
C GLU A 4 18.90 16.39 20.12
N GLN A 5 19.92 15.69 19.64
CA GLN A 5 20.06 15.33 18.22
C GLN A 5 18.94 14.38 17.78
N LEU A 6 18.49 13.52 18.67
CA LEU A 6 17.41 12.57 18.42
C LEU A 6 16.05 13.27 18.28
N GLN A 7 15.81 14.31 19.08
CA GLN A 7 14.63 15.17 18.93
C GLN A 7 14.68 15.99 17.65
N GLN A 8 15.85 16.46 17.23
CA GLN A 8 16.02 17.13 15.94
C GLN A 8 15.76 16.18 14.77
N ILE A 9 16.32 14.95 14.80
CA ILE A 9 16.06 13.92 13.77
C ILE A 9 14.57 13.58 13.71
N LYS A 10 13.90 13.48 14.87
CA LYS A 10 12.45 13.28 14.93
C LYS A 10 11.67 14.43 14.28
N GLY A 11 12.07 15.68 14.52
CA GLY A 11 11.47 16.86 13.89
C GLY A 11 11.63 16.85 12.37
N TYR A 12 12.85 16.64 11.87
CA TYR A 12 13.13 16.55 10.43
C TYR A 12 12.38 15.41 9.75
N TYR A 13 12.30 14.24 10.40
CA TYR A 13 11.51 13.13 9.88
C TYR A 13 10.03 13.51 9.79
N LEU A 14 9.49 14.18 10.81
CA LEU A 14 8.08 14.52 10.83
C LEU A 14 7.71 15.50 9.70
N GLU A 15 8.51 16.54 9.50
CA GLU A 15 8.33 17.49 8.40
C GLU A 15 8.42 16.78 7.03
N ALA A 16 9.40 15.89 6.87
CA ALA A 16 9.52 15.09 5.66
C ALA A 16 8.33 14.13 5.47
N ALA A 17 7.87 13.48 6.53
CA ALA A 17 6.73 12.57 6.49
C ALA A 17 5.44 13.33 6.14
N GLU A 18 5.24 14.55 6.64
CA GLU A 18 4.12 15.40 6.25
C GLU A 18 4.15 15.75 4.75
N ALA A 19 5.32 16.13 4.22
CA ALA A 19 5.46 16.41 2.80
C ALA A 19 5.14 15.18 1.95
N HIS A 20 5.62 13.99 2.35
CA HIS A 20 5.27 12.74 1.68
C HIS A 20 3.79 12.42 1.81
N LEU A 21 3.16 12.64 2.97
CA LEU A 21 1.72 12.42 3.17
C LEU A 21 0.88 13.32 2.26
N GLN A 22 1.23 14.59 2.10
CA GLN A 22 0.53 15.51 1.20
C GLN A 22 0.63 15.05 -0.27
N LEU A 23 1.82 14.62 -0.69
CA LEU A 23 2.06 14.08 -2.03
C LEU A 23 1.25 12.79 -2.27
N ILE A 24 1.26 11.87 -1.31
CA ILE A 24 0.44 10.65 -1.32
C ILE A 24 -1.06 10.99 -1.41
N GLU A 25 -1.55 11.95 -0.63
CA GLU A 25 -2.95 12.37 -0.63
C GLU A 25 -3.38 12.86 -2.02
N GLN A 26 -2.57 13.71 -2.67
CA GLN A 26 -2.86 14.20 -4.01
C GLN A 26 -2.92 13.07 -5.05
N TYR A 27 -2.02 12.08 -4.94
CA TYR A 27 -1.99 10.93 -5.83
C TYR A 27 -3.15 9.97 -5.59
N LEU A 28 -3.61 9.80 -4.35
CA LEU A 28 -4.79 8.99 -4.03
C LEU A 28 -6.11 9.69 -4.40
N LEU A 29 -6.19 11.02 -4.30
CA LEU A 29 -7.33 11.79 -4.80
C LEU A 29 -7.48 11.65 -6.32
N HIS A 30 -6.36 11.63 -7.04
CA HIS A 30 -6.32 11.47 -8.49
C HIS A 30 -5.95 10.04 -8.91
N LEU A 31 -6.34 9.02 -8.15
CA LEU A 31 -5.92 7.63 -8.35
C LEU A 31 -6.08 7.13 -9.79
N ARG A 32 -7.17 7.50 -10.48
CA ARG A 32 -7.39 7.14 -11.89
C ARG A 32 -6.37 7.72 -12.86
N ARG A 33 -5.79 8.87 -12.54
CA ARG A 33 -4.72 9.53 -13.31
C ARG A 33 -3.38 8.94 -12.91
N THR A 34 -3.12 8.83 -11.61
CA THR A 34 -1.90 8.24 -11.04
C THR A 34 -1.68 6.84 -11.60
N LEU A 35 -2.69 5.96 -11.60
CA LEU A 35 -2.55 4.59 -12.10
C LEU A 35 -2.32 4.48 -13.62
N LYS A 36 -2.58 5.54 -14.39
CA LYS A 36 -2.26 5.56 -15.82
C LYS A 36 -0.80 5.93 -16.08
N ASP A 37 -0.16 6.54 -15.08
CA ASP A 37 1.20 7.04 -15.18
C ASP A 37 2.13 6.20 -14.28
N PRO A 38 2.95 5.31 -14.86
CA PRO A 38 3.82 4.45 -14.08
C PRO A 38 4.83 5.22 -13.21
N ASP A 39 5.22 6.44 -13.61
CA ASP A 39 6.15 7.27 -12.84
C ASP A 39 5.48 7.80 -11.57
N GLN A 40 4.23 8.26 -11.67
CA GLN A 40 3.46 8.72 -10.50
C GLN A 40 3.17 7.58 -9.52
N VAL A 41 2.91 6.37 -10.01
CA VAL A 41 2.78 5.18 -9.16
C VAL A 41 4.10 4.87 -8.45
N ASN A 42 5.21 4.92 -9.17
CA ASN A 42 6.53 4.66 -8.58
C ASN A 42 6.88 5.71 -7.52
N GLU A 43 6.61 7.00 -7.76
CA GLU A 43 6.80 8.06 -6.76
C GLU A 43 5.92 7.84 -5.53
N LEU A 44 4.64 7.50 -5.70
CA LEU A 44 3.74 7.17 -4.60
C LEU A 44 4.30 6.02 -3.75
N CYS A 45 4.78 4.96 -4.42
CA CYS A 45 5.40 3.81 -3.76
C CYS A 45 6.71 4.20 -3.06
N HIS A 46 7.54 5.05 -3.67
CA HIS A 46 8.82 5.48 -3.12
C HIS A 46 8.65 6.37 -1.88
N ALA A 47 7.73 7.35 -1.96
CA ALA A 47 7.37 8.24 -0.85
C ALA A 47 6.81 7.45 0.34
N THR A 48 5.97 6.45 0.07
CA THR A 48 5.38 5.61 1.12
C THR A 48 6.41 4.66 1.74
N ARG A 49 7.11 3.86 0.91
CA ARG A 49 7.97 2.75 1.37
C ARG A 49 9.37 3.21 1.81
N CYS A 50 10.07 3.99 0.99
CA CYS A 50 11.43 4.43 1.30
C CYS A 50 11.42 5.67 2.21
N GLY A 51 10.46 6.58 2.01
CA GLY A 51 10.31 7.81 2.79
C GLY A 51 9.70 7.58 4.18
N ILE A 52 8.39 7.30 4.24
CA ILE A 52 7.65 7.21 5.51
C ILE A 52 8.05 5.95 6.29
N VAL A 53 7.91 4.77 5.67
CA VAL A 53 8.19 3.48 6.33
C VAL A 53 9.67 3.36 6.68
N GLY A 54 10.57 3.66 5.73
CA GLY A 54 12.02 3.64 5.96
C GLY A 54 12.49 4.60 7.06
N GLY A 55 11.93 5.81 7.12
CA GLY A 55 12.30 6.79 8.15
C GLY A 55 11.77 6.43 9.55
N ALA A 56 10.63 5.73 9.66
CA ALA A 56 10.10 5.27 10.94
C ALA A 56 11.04 4.28 11.65
N ASN A 57 11.75 3.44 10.89
CA ASN A 57 12.77 2.51 11.41
C ASN A 57 13.99 3.22 12.01
N LEU A 58 14.25 4.47 11.59
CA LEU A 58 15.38 5.25 12.08
C LEU A 58 15.04 6.00 13.37
N LEU A 59 13.77 5.99 13.79
CA LEU A 59 13.32 6.64 15.02
C LEU A 59 13.34 5.69 16.22
N PRO A 60 13.66 6.20 17.42
CA PRO A 60 13.66 5.45 18.68
C PRO A 60 12.23 5.34 19.25
N ILE A 61 11.28 4.92 18.42
CA ILE A 61 9.86 4.77 18.79
C ILE A 61 9.55 3.32 19.17
N SER A 62 8.40 3.10 19.81
CA SER A 62 7.96 1.75 20.18
C SER A 62 7.92 0.84 18.94
N PRO A 63 8.42 -0.41 19.01
CA PRO A 63 8.34 -1.37 17.91
C PRO A 63 6.91 -1.54 17.37
N LEU A 64 5.91 -1.41 18.24
CA LEU A 64 4.50 -1.47 17.88
C LEU A 64 4.09 -0.34 16.95
N HIS A 65 4.58 0.88 17.19
CA HIS A 65 4.33 2.04 16.33
C HIS A 65 5.03 1.88 14.97
N ILE A 66 6.27 1.39 14.96
CA ILE A 66 6.99 1.06 13.72
C ILE A 66 6.20 0.05 12.89
N GLN A 67 5.74 -1.03 13.54
CA GLN A 67 4.93 -2.06 12.91
C GLN A 67 3.64 -1.49 12.31
N GLY A 68 2.94 -0.62 13.04
CA GLY A 68 1.73 0.03 12.51
C GLY A 68 1.99 0.85 11.26
N ILE A 69 3.05 1.66 11.27
CA ILE A 69 3.45 2.49 10.11
C ILE A 69 3.85 1.61 8.94
N HIS A 70 4.65 0.58 9.19
CA HIS A 70 5.06 -0.42 8.20
C HIS A 70 3.85 -1.08 7.55
N GLN A 71 2.92 -1.57 8.35
CA GLN A 71 1.78 -2.33 7.88
C GLN A 71 0.82 -1.46 7.06
N ALA A 72 0.52 -0.23 7.53
CA ALA A 72 -0.31 0.71 6.78
C ALA A 72 0.37 1.17 5.48
N GLY A 73 1.66 1.50 5.53
CA GLY A 73 2.42 1.93 4.36
C GLY A 73 2.58 0.83 3.31
N LEU A 74 2.99 -0.37 3.72
CA LEU A 74 3.12 -1.51 2.81
C LEU A 74 1.77 -1.95 2.25
N CYS A 75 0.71 -1.96 3.06
CA CYS A 75 -0.64 -2.22 2.56
C CYS A 75 -0.99 -1.27 1.41
N LEU A 76 -0.79 0.04 1.58
CA LEU A 76 -1.06 1.03 0.54
C LEU A 76 -0.28 0.73 -0.76
N VAL A 77 1.01 0.42 -0.64
CA VAL A 77 1.87 0.12 -1.79
C VAL A 77 1.45 -1.17 -2.48
N ASP A 78 1.14 -2.22 -1.73
CA ASP A 78 0.69 -3.50 -2.27
C ASP A 78 -0.64 -3.33 -3.00
N CYS A 79 -1.57 -2.55 -2.43
CA CYS A 79 -2.84 -2.21 -3.09
C CYS A 79 -2.59 -1.58 -4.46
N VAL A 80 -1.75 -0.55 -4.53
CA VAL A 80 -1.49 0.19 -5.77
C VAL A 80 -0.79 -0.70 -6.80
N ASN A 81 0.19 -1.50 -6.38
CA ASN A 81 0.88 -2.44 -7.27
C ASN A 81 -0.06 -3.51 -7.83
N LEU A 82 -0.95 -4.06 -7.00
CA LEU A 82 -1.94 -5.04 -7.43
C LEU A 82 -2.90 -4.45 -8.48
N ILE A 83 -3.34 -3.20 -8.29
CA ILE A 83 -4.21 -2.52 -9.26
C ILE A 83 -3.47 -2.31 -10.58
N ARG A 84 -2.20 -1.88 -10.52
CA ARG A 84 -1.35 -1.69 -11.70
C ARG A 84 -1.16 -2.99 -12.47
N GLN A 85 -0.84 -4.08 -11.78
CA GLN A 85 -0.63 -5.40 -12.40
C GLN A 85 -1.89 -5.91 -13.10
N GLN A 86 -3.07 -5.64 -12.55
CA GLN A 86 -4.32 -6.11 -13.15
C GLN A 86 -4.76 -5.33 -14.39
N GLY A 87 -4.28 -4.09 -14.59
CA GLY A 87 -4.36 -3.29 -15.84
C GLY A 87 -5.74 -2.91 -16.38
N SER A 88 -6.77 -3.72 -16.13
CA SER A 88 -8.14 -3.64 -16.65
C SER A 88 -9.19 -3.49 -15.53
N LEU A 89 -8.74 -3.44 -14.27
CA LEU A 89 -9.61 -3.20 -13.14
C LEU A 89 -10.05 -1.73 -13.14
N LYS A 90 -11.32 -1.49 -13.46
CA LYS A 90 -11.93 -0.18 -13.26
C LYS A 90 -11.74 0.18 -11.79
N VAL A 91 -10.99 1.25 -11.55
CA VAL A 91 -10.85 1.86 -10.22
C VAL A 91 -12.26 2.14 -9.70
N ASP A 92 -12.74 1.29 -8.81
CA ASP A 92 -14.02 1.45 -8.16
C ASP A 92 -13.88 2.53 -7.08
N GLN A 93 -14.92 3.33 -6.89
CA GLN A 93 -15.00 4.32 -5.82
C GLN A 93 -14.78 3.67 -4.44
N ARG A 94 -15.15 2.38 -4.28
CA ARG A 94 -14.85 1.59 -3.08
C ARG A 94 -13.35 1.41 -2.84
N LEU A 95 -12.59 1.15 -3.90
CA LEU A 95 -11.15 0.95 -3.83
C LEU A 95 -10.40 2.24 -3.49
N GLN A 96 -10.86 3.36 -4.06
CA GLN A 96 -10.33 4.68 -3.71
C GLN A 96 -10.64 5.02 -2.24
N ALA A 97 -11.88 4.78 -1.78
CA ALA A 97 -12.25 5.02 -0.38
C ALA A 97 -11.45 4.12 0.59
N PHE A 98 -11.18 2.89 0.19
CA PHE A 98 -10.37 1.95 0.94
C PHE A 98 -8.91 2.42 1.08
N LEU A 99 -8.27 2.79 -0.03
CA LEU A 99 -6.91 3.37 -0.04
C LEU A 99 -6.82 4.64 0.82
N MET A 100 -7.83 5.51 0.73
CA MET A 100 -7.93 6.70 1.58
C MET A 100 -8.04 6.35 3.07
N GLN A 101 -8.79 5.31 3.45
CA GLN A 101 -8.85 4.87 4.85
C GLN A 101 -7.49 4.39 5.37
N VAL A 102 -6.75 3.61 4.57
CA VAL A 102 -5.38 3.17 4.94
C VAL A 102 -4.45 4.38 5.05
N PHE A 103 -4.57 5.35 4.15
CA PHE A 103 -3.82 6.61 4.24
C PHE A 103 -4.16 7.41 5.50
N TYR A 104 -5.43 7.52 5.88
CA TYR A 104 -5.82 8.22 7.12
C TYR A 104 -5.33 7.47 8.37
N ALA A 105 -5.32 6.14 8.35
CA ALA A 105 -4.70 5.34 9.40
C ALA A 105 -3.20 5.62 9.51
N LEU A 106 -2.48 5.65 8.39
CA LEU A 106 -1.06 6.01 8.33
C LEU A 106 -0.83 7.44 8.86
N LYS A 107 -1.60 8.42 8.36
CA LYS A 107 -1.52 9.81 8.82
C LYS A 107 -1.75 9.93 10.32
N LYS A 108 -2.74 9.21 10.86
CA LYS A 108 -3.01 9.18 12.30
C LYS A 108 -1.80 8.65 13.08
N LEU A 109 -1.15 7.59 12.61
CA LEU A 109 0.08 7.07 13.23
C LEU A 109 1.24 8.09 13.18
N ILE A 110 1.38 8.84 12.08
CA ILE A 110 2.39 9.91 11.96
C ILE A 110 2.07 11.10 12.88
N ASP A 111 0.81 11.55 12.91
CA ASP A 111 0.33 12.60 13.80
C ASP A 111 0.50 12.20 15.28
N GLY A 112 0.32 10.90 15.57
CA GLY A 112 0.62 10.26 16.85
C GLY A 112 2.02 10.51 17.39
N MET A 113 2.99 10.61 16.49
CA MET A 113 4.38 10.85 16.86
C MET A 113 4.65 12.31 17.19
N LYS A 114 3.79 13.24 16.75
CA LYS A 114 3.92 14.68 17.06
C LYS A 114 3.69 14.93 18.53
N GLU A 115 2.65 14.32 19.08
CA GLU A 115 2.26 14.48 20.47
C GLU A 115 2.34 13.14 21.22
N PRO A 116 3.25 12.99 22.20
CA PRO A 116 3.45 11.75 22.94
C PRO A 116 2.22 11.25 23.73
N SER A 117 1.17 12.06 23.85
CA SER A 117 -0.11 11.73 24.51
C SER A 117 -1.25 11.38 23.55
N SER A 118 -1.03 11.47 22.24
CA SER A 118 -2.12 11.41 21.24
C SER A 118 -2.51 10.01 20.78
N LEU A 119 -1.62 9.01 20.94
CA LEU A 119 -1.85 7.64 20.50
C LEU A 119 -1.40 6.63 21.57
N THR A 120 -2.33 5.81 22.03
CA THR A 120 -2.04 4.70 22.95
C THR A 120 -1.69 3.43 22.18
N ASP A 121 -0.92 2.54 22.80
CA ASP A 121 -0.56 1.24 22.21
C ASP A 121 -1.80 0.41 21.80
N GLU A 122 -2.92 0.55 22.53
CA GLU A 122 -4.20 -0.08 22.20
C GLU A 122 -4.78 0.46 20.88
N GLN A 123 -4.71 1.78 20.65
CA GLN A 123 -5.14 2.38 19.39
C GLN A 123 -4.25 1.98 18.22
N VAL A 124 -2.93 1.87 18.44
CA VAL A 124 -2.00 1.38 17.41
C VAL A 124 -2.32 -0.07 17.05
N THR A 125 -2.55 -0.92 18.06
CA THR A 125 -2.95 -2.32 17.86
C THR A 125 -4.27 -2.43 17.10
N HIS A 126 -5.25 -1.57 17.41
CA HIS A 126 -6.50 -1.51 16.68
C HIS A 126 -6.30 -1.09 15.21
N ILE A 127 -5.43 -0.11 14.95
CA ILE A 127 -5.09 0.33 13.59
C ILE A 127 -4.41 -0.81 12.82
N ILE A 128 -3.48 -1.52 13.45
CA ILE A 128 -2.81 -2.71 12.90
C ILE A 128 -3.84 -3.77 12.52
N ALA A 129 -4.70 -4.17 13.45
CA ALA A 129 -5.71 -5.20 13.21
C ALA A 129 -6.72 -4.79 12.12
N THR A 130 -7.12 -3.52 12.09
CA THR A 130 -8.02 -2.99 11.06
C THR A 130 -7.35 -3.03 9.69
N THR A 131 -6.10 -2.57 9.59
CA THR A 131 -5.31 -2.59 8.35
C THR A 131 -5.09 -4.02 7.86
N GLU A 132 -4.88 -4.97 8.77
CA GLU A 132 -4.75 -6.39 8.43
C GLU A 132 -6.02 -6.97 7.84
N SER A 133 -7.15 -6.80 8.53
CA SER A 133 -8.46 -7.28 8.04
C SER A 133 -8.81 -6.64 6.70
N MET A 134 -8.48 -5.36 6.54
CA MET A 134 -8.62 -4.64 5.28
C MET A 134 -7.76 -5.28 4.18
N ARG A 135 -6.48 -5.54 4.45
CA ARG A 135 -5.55 -6.21 3.51
C ARG A 135 -6.07 -7.59 3.09
N GLU A 136 -6.60 -8.38 4.01
CA GLU A 136 -7.21 -9.68 3.71
C GLU A 136 -8.44 -9.53 2.81
N GLN A 137 -9.37 -8.62 3.16
CA GLN A 137 -10.54 -8.34 2.33
C GLN A 137 -10.17 -7.89 0.92
N LEU A 138 -9.12 -7.08 0.77
CA LEU A 138 -8.63 -6.68 -0.54
C LEU A 138 -8.03 -7.86 -1.30
N LYS A 139 -7.17 -8.66 -0.65
CA LYS A 139 -6.59 -9.88 -1.25
C LYS A 139 -7.68 -10.82 -1.73
N ASP A 140 -8.72 -11.04 -0.93
CA ASP A 140 -9.84 -11.90 -1.29
C ASP A 140 -10.68 -11.33 -2.43
N HIS A 141 -10.93 -10.01 -2.43
CA HIS A 141 -11.61 -9.35 -3.52
C HIS A 141 -10.82 -9.48 -4.84
N LEU A 142 -9.50 -9.33 -4.77
CA LEU A 142 -8.60 -9.46 -5.92
C LEU A 142 -8.53 -10.90 -6.43
N LYS A 143 -8.42 -11.89 -5.53
CA LYS A 143 -8.51 -13.32 -5.89
C LYS A 143 -9.83 -13.62 -6.60
N GLY A 144 -10.95 -13.07 -6.12
CA GLY A 144 -12.25 -13.20 -6.77
C GLY A 144 -12.36 -12.49 -8.13
N LEU A 145 -11.61 -11.40 -8.35
CA LEU A 145 -11.51 -10.74 -9.66
C LEU A 145 -10.66 -11.53 -10.65
N ILE A 146 -9.54 -12.10 -10.20
CA ILE A 146 -8.67 -12.97 -11.01
C ILE A 146 -9.39 -14.29 -11.37
N GLN A 147 -10.14 -14.89 -10.44
CA GLN A 147 -10.95 -16.07 -10.76
C GLN A 147 -12.05 -15.76 -11.76
N ARG A 148 -12.68 -14.58 -11.66
CA ARG A 148 -13.69 -14.14 -12.63
C ARG A 148 -13.10 -13.86 -14.02
N SER A 149 -11.91 -13.27 -14.11
CA SER A 149 -11.23 -13.12 -15.40
C SER A 149 -10.84 -14.49 -15.99
N ARG A 150 -10.37 -15.43 -15.16
CA ARG A 150 -10.08 -16.82 -15.57
C ARG A 150 -11.33 -17.57 -16.06
N HIS A 151 -12.50 -17.35 -15.46
CA HIS A 151 -13.76 -17.94 -15.92
C HIS A 151 -14.32 -17.26 -17.18
N GLN A 152 -14.05 -15.97 -17.42
CA GLN A 152 -14.43 -15.31 -18.67
C GLN A 152 -13.55 -15.74 -19.85
N SER A 153 -12.25 -16.02 -19.62
CA SER A 153 -11.37 -16.59 -20.66
C SER A 153 -11.69 -18.05 -20.98
N SER A 154 -12.15 -18.84 -19.99
CA SER A 154 -12.54 -20.24 -20.22
C SER A 154 -13.91 -20.41 -20.88
N ALA A 155 -14.77 -19.39 -20.84
CA ALA A 155 -16.09 -19.41 -21.50
C ALA A 155 -16.05 -18.94 -22.97
N ASN A 156 -14.90 -18.45 -23.45
CA ASN A 156 -14.72 -17.98 -24.84
C ASN A 156 -13.92 -18.97 -25.72
N LEU A 157 -13.58 -20.17 -25.23
CA LEU A 157 -12.79 -21.15 -25.99
C LEU A 157 -13.60 -22.03 -26.95
N ASP A 158 -14.91 -21.81 -27.10
CA ASP A 158 -15.73 -22.52 -28.08
C ASP A 158 -15.91 -21.80 -29.43
N THR A 159 -15.28 -20.65 -29.67
CA THR A 159 -15.38 -19.99 -30.99
C THR A 159 -14.13 -19.18 -31.34
N GLU A 160 -13.48 -19.61 -32.43
CA GLU A 160 -12.47 -18.90 -33.25
C GLU A 160 -10.97 -18.90 -32.84
N SER A 161 -10.29 -19.94 -33.32
CA SER A 161 -9.10 -19.89 -34.21
C SER A 161 -8.14 -18.69 -34.11
N ALA A 162 -6.91 -19.03 -33.71
CA ALA A 162 -5.62 -18.50 -34.19
C ALA A 162 -5.40 -16.98 -34.15
N GLN A 163 -4.63 -16.53 -33.15
CA GLN A 163 -3.41 -15.75 -33.39
C GLN A 163 -2.54 -15.68 -32.13
N GLU A 164 -1.25 -15.98 -32.33
CA GLU A 164 -0.19 -15.89 -31.32
C GLU A 164 -0.10 -14.48 -30.75
N THR A 165 -0.07 -14.37 -29.43
CA THR A 165 0.58 -13.24 -28.76
C THR A 165 1.15 -13.75 -27.46
N GLU A 166 2.48 -13.66 -27.32
CA GLU A 166 3.24 -13.97 -26.11
C GLU A 166 2.65 -13.22 -24.91
N ALA A 167 1.78 -13.87 -24.16
CA ALA A 167 1.38 -13.43 -22.84
C ALA A 167 2.36 -14.06 -21.85
N LEU A 168 3.05 -13.22 -21.07
CA LEU A 168 3.83 -13.63 -19.91
C LEU A 168 3.06 -14.71 -19.15
N SER A 169 3.69 -15.86 -18.93
CA SER A 169 3.00 -17.05 -18.42
C SER A 169 2.34 -16.73 -17.08
N ILE A 170 1.10 -17.16 -16.91
CA ILE A 170 0.33 -16.98 -15.67
C ILE A 170 1.04 -17.67 -14.49
N ASP A 171 1.87 -18.67 -14.76
CA ASP A 171 2.77 -19.30 -13.78
C ASP A 171 3.83 -18.33 -13.24
N ASP A 172 4.33 -17.40 -14.05
CA ASP A 172 5.32 -16.40 -13.61
C ASP A 172 4.69 -15.44 -12.58
N LEU A 173 3.41 -15.12 -12.74
CA LEU A 173 2.66 -14.28 -11.79
C LEU A 173 2.35 -15.02 -10.48
N GLN A 174 2.11 -16.33 -10.51
CA GLN A 174 1.89 -17.11 -9.29
C GLN A 174 3.20 -17.32 -8.52
N SER A 175 4.31 -17.55 -9.21
CA SER A 175 5.64 -17.61 -8.58
C SER A 175 5.99 -16.30 -7.87
N LEU A 176 5.71 -15.15 -8.50
CA LEU A 176 6.00 -13.82 -7.92
C LEU A 176 5.14 -13.49 -6.69
N ILE A 177 3.92 -14.02 -6.62
CA ILE A 177 3.04 -13.86 -5.45
C ILE A 177 3.53 -14.73 -4.29
N ASP A 178 4.01 -15.94 -4.56
CA ASP A 178 4.60 -16.82 -3.55
C ASP A 178 5.92 -16.25 -3.01
N GLU A 179 6.75 -15.65 -3.88
CA GLU A 179 8.03 -15.04 -3.47
C GLU A 179 7.82 -13.80 -2.59
N LEU A 180 6.78 -12.99 -2.85
CA LEU A 180 6.39 -11.86 -1.98
C LEU A 180 5.76 -12.27 -0.64
N LEU A 181 5.37 -13.54 -0.48
CA LEU A 181 4.81 -14.08 0.76
C LEU A 181 5.87 -14.72 1.68
N GLN A 182 7.09 -14.99 1.19
CA GLN A 182 8.14 -15.68 1.95
C GLN A 182 9.08 -14.75 2.73
N ASP A 183 9.12 -13.45 2.44
CA ASP A 183 10.02 -12.48 3.09
C ASP A 183 9.32 -11.63 4.19
N SER A 184 8.33 -12.20 4.88
CA SER A 184 7.66 -11.57 6.05
C SER A 184 7.79 -12.42 7.31
#